data_AF-A0A9D1F592-F1
#
_entry.id   AF-A0A9D1F592-F1
#
_cell.length_a   1.000
_cell.length_b   1.000
_cell.length_c   1.000
_cell.angle_alpha   90.00
_cell.angle_beta   90.00
_cell.angle_gamma   90.00
#
_symmetry.space_group_name_H-M   'P 1'
#
loop_
_entity.id
_entity.type
_entity.pdbx_description
1 polymer ?
#
loop_
_entity_poly.entity_id
_entity_poly.type
_entity_poly.pdbx_seq_one_letter_code
_entity_poly.pdbx_strand_id
1 'polypeptide(L)' 'MILYHGSNVIVQEPQILENGFYKDFGYGFYCTILEKQAKRWALTKRRRHIVNFYEYSPDKSLNIKKFSKMTEEWLQ' A
#
# COMPACT_ATOMS: atom_id res chain seq x y z
N MET A 1 14.47 -0.56 -0.19
CA MET A 1 13.80 -0.56 1.14
C MET A 1 12.72 -1.62 1.15
N ILE A 2 12.40 -2.21 2.31
CA ILE A 2 11.33 -3.20 2.41
C ILE A 2 9.99 -2.48 2.61
N LEU A 3 9.00 -2.84 1.79
CA LEU A 3 7.62 -2.37 1.87
C LEU A 3 6.69 -3.53 2.21
N TYR A 4 5.66 -3.28 3.01
CA TYR A 4 4.69 -4.27 3.46
C TYR A 4 3.28 -3.96 2.95
N HIS A 5 2.55 -5.00 2.57
CA HIS A 5 1.16 -4.93 2.12
C HIS A 5 0.30 -5.98 2.85
N GLY A 6 -0.75 -5.51 3.53
CA GLY A 6 -1.72 -6.38 4.19
C GLY A 6 -2.86 -6.80 3.25
N SER A 7 -3.07 -8.10 3.11
CA SER A 7 -4.08 -8.70 2.22
C SER A 7 -4.67 -9.98 2.80
N ASN A 8 -5.68 -10.54 2.14
CA ASN A 8 -6.18 -11.90 2.36
C ASN A 8 -5.59 -12.92 1.37
N VAL A 9 -4.77 -12.47 0.42
CA VAL A 9 -4.13 -13.31 -0.58
C VAL A 9 -2.62 -13.06 -0.62
N ILE A 10 -1.89 -14.07 -1.09
CA ILE A 10 -0.51 -13.91 -1.52
C ILE A 10 -0.55 -13.12 -2.82
N VAL A 11 0.16 -12.00 -2.87
CA VAL A 11 0.27 -11.17 -4.05
C VAL A 11 1.71 -11.32 -4.54
N GLN A 12 1.90 -12.08 -5.62
CA GLN A 12 3.23 -12.27 -6.21
C GLN A 12 3.65 -11.05 -7.03
N GLU A 13 2.71 -10.49 -7.81
CA GLU A 13 2.93 -9.35 -8.68
C GLU A 13 2.02 -8.19 -8.25
N PRO A 14 2.57 -7.10 -7.68
CA PRO A 14 1.80 -5.90 -7.36
C PRO A 14 1.19 -5.27 -8.62
N GLN A 15 -0.11 -5.00 -8.59
CA GLN A 15 -0.84 -4.36 -9.68
C GLN A 15 -1.74 -3.25 -9.14
N ILE A 16 -1.90 -2.18 -9.92
CA ILE A 16 -2.93 -1.16 -9.67
C ILE A 16 -4.21 -1.67 -10.32
N LEU A 17 -5.20 -2.00 -9.50
CA LEU A 17 -6.52 -2.39 -9.98
C LEU A 17 -7.35 -1.12 -10.20
N GLU A 18 -7.82 -0.92 -11.43
CA GLU A 18 -8.64 0.23 -11.85
C GLU A 18 -10.15 -0.03 -11.68
N ASN A 19 -10.51 -1.16 -11.11
CA ASN A 19 -11.88 -1.62 -10.91
C ASN A 19 -12.09 -2.09 -9.45
N GLY A 20 -13.01 -1.45 -8.72
CA GLY A 20 -13.32 -1.82 -7.35
C GLY A 20 -13.88 -0.68 -6.50
N PHE A 21 -14.02 -0.94 -5.19
CA PHE A 21 -14.42 0.08 -4.22
C PHE A 21 -13.26 1.06 -3.97
N TYR A 22 -13.58 2.36 -4.00
CA TYR A 22 -12.65 3.42 -3.63
C TYR A 22 -12.07 3.16 -2.23
N LYS A 23 -10.75 3.20 -2.13
CA LYS A 23 -10.09 3.48 -0.85
C LYS A 23 -9.99 4.99 -0.66
N ASP A 24 -9.57 5.40 0.53
CA ASP A 24 -9.42 6.81 0.93
C ASP A 24 -8.59 7.66 -0.06
N PHE A 25 -7.75 7.04 -0.90
CA PHE A 25 -6.87 7.71 -1.86
C PHE A 25 -7.00 7.18 -3.30
N GLY A 26 -8.16 6.61 -3.68
CA GLY A 26 -8.41 6.13 -5.05
C GLY A 26 -7.80 4.76 -5.40
N TYR A 27 -7.38 4.60 -6.66
CA TYR A 27 -6.77 3.37 -7.18
C TYR A 27 -5.28 3.35 -6.89
N GLY A 28 -4.80 2.24 -6.34
CA GLY A 28 -3.38 2.10 -6.03
C GLY A 28 -3.03 0.79 -5.34
N PHE A 29 -1.75 0.43 -5.42
CA PHE A 29 -1.18 -0.65 -4.62
C PHE A 29 -0.57 -0.08 -3.34
N TYR A 30 -1.30 -0.19 -2.24
CA TYR A 30 -0.94 0.46 -0.98
C TYR A 30 0.05 -0.36 -0.17
N CYS A 31 1.18 0.26 0.16
CA CYS A 31 2.20 -0.31 1.02
C CYS A 31 2.56 0.61 2.18
N THR A 32 3.27 0.06 3.17
CA THR A 32 3.82 0.80 4.31
C THR A 32 5.19 0.26 4.68
N ILE A 33 6.07 1.11 5.20
CA ILE A 33 7.35 0.68 5.81
C ILE A 33 7.14 0.02 7.19
N LEU A 34 5.94 0.16 7.78
CA LEU A 34 5.63 -0.32 9.12
C LEU A 34 4.93 -1.69 9.03
N GLU A 35 5.64 -2.79 9.29
CA GLU A 35 5.07 -4.14 9.26
C GLU A 35 3.83 -4.28 10.17
N LYS A 36 3.87 -3.66 11.36
CA LYS A 36 2.72 -3.63 12.30
C LYS A 36 1.46 -3.02 11.68
N GLN A 37 1.62 -2.01 10.82
CA GLN A 37 0.49 -1.39 10.13
C GLN A 37 -0.05 -2.33 9.04
N ALA A 38 0.82 -2.98 8.27
CA ALA A 38 0.39 -3.99 7.30
C ALA A 38 -0.32 -5.18 7.95
N LYS A 39 0.14 -5.64 9.13
CA LYS A 39 -0.57 -6.65 9.94
C LYS A 39 -1.99 -6.20 10.28
N ARG A 40 -2.16 -4.95 10.74
CA ARG A 40 -3.49 -4.38 11.01
C ARG A 40 -4.37 -4.34 9.75
N TRP A 41 -3.81 -3.96 8.60
CA TRP A 41 -4.54 -3.98 7.32
C TRP A 41 -4.96 -5.39 6.91
N ALA A 42 -4.12 -6.40 7.11
CA ALA A 42 -4.47 -7.79 6.81
C ALA A 42 -5.61 -8.31 7.71
N LEU A 43 -5.63 -7.90 8.99
CA LEU A 43 -6.69 -8.26 9.94
C LEU A 43 -8.07 -7.70 9.57
N THR A 44 -8.15 -6.59 8.82
CA THR A 44 -9.46 -6.06 8.37
C THR A 44 -10.06 -6.85 7.21
N LYS A 45 -9.29 -7.73 6.57
CA LYS A 45 -9.77 -8.55 5.44
C LYS A 45 -10.46 -9.82 5.94
N ARG A 46 -11.53 -10.21 5.24
CA ARG A 46 -12.24 -11.46 5.53
C ARG A 46 -11.41 -12.66 5.10
N ARG A 47 -11.17 -13.58 6.05
CA ARG A 47 -10.44 -14.86 5.89
C ARG A 47 -8.98 -14.67 5.46
N ARG A 48 -8.05 -15.38 6.11
CA ARG A 48 -6.59 -15.29 5.88
C ARG A 48 -6.04 -13.88 6.13
N HIS A 49 -4.95 -13.80 6.87
CA HIS A 49 -4.31 -12.53 7.21
C HIS A 49 -2.86 -12.61 6.76
N ILE A 50 -2.59 -12.09 5.57
CA ILE A 50 -1.33 -12.25 4.88
C ILE A 50 -0.64 -10.88 4.81
N VAL A 51 0.63 -10.86 5.22
CA VAL A 51 1.51 -9.71 5.03
C VAL A 51 2.49 -10.06 3.93
N ASN A 52 2.32 -9.43 2.78
CA ASN A 52 3.26 -9.51 1.66
C ASN A 52 4.37 -8.48 1.91
N PHE A 53 5.60 -8.79 1.50
CA PHE A 53 6.73 -7.86 1.57
C PHE A 53 7.44 -7.80 0.23
N TYR A 54 7.97 -6.62 -0.11
CA TYR A 54 8.63 -6.36 -1.37
C TYR A 54 9.89 -5.54 -1.14
N GLU A 55 10.94 -5.85 -1.89
CA GLU A 55 12.07 -4.96 -2.02
C GLU A 55 11.73 -3.86 -3.04
N TYR A 56 11.81 -2.61 -2.59
CA TYR A 56 11.49 -1.42 -3.40
C TYR A 56 12.71 -0.54 -3.56
N SER A 57 13.03 -0.21 -4.81
CA SER A 57 14.05 0.77 -5.17
C SER A 57 13.36 1.99 -5.77
N PRO A 58 13.48 3.19 -5.18
CA PRO A 58 12.89 4.40 -5.74
C PRO A 58 13.42 4.71 -7.13
N ASP A 59 12.52 4.92 -8.08
CA ASP A 59 12.86 5.39 -9.43
C ASP A 59 12.49 6.86 -9.56
N LYS A 60 13.50 7.73 -9.67
CA LYS A 60 13.34 9.18 -9.79
C LYS A 60 12.83 9.62 -11.16
N SER A 61 12.79 8.75 -12.16
CA SER A 61 12.22 9.04 -13.49
C SER A 61 10.69 9.07 -13.49
N LEU A 62 10.06 8.51 -12.44
CA LEU A 62 8.62 8.50 -12.29
C LEU A 62 8.08 9.84 -11.79
N ASN A 63 6.79 10.08 -12.05
CA ASN A 63 6.05 11.19 -11.45
C ASN A 63 5.77 10.90 -9.97
N ILE A 64 6.58 11.47 -9.06
CA ILE A 64 6.49 11.22 -7.62
C ILE A 64 5.79 12.40 -6.91
N LYS A 65 4.61 12.15 -6.32
CA LYS A 65 3.99 13.05 -5.33
C LYS A 65 4.42 12.63 -3.93
N LYS A 66 5.17 13.49 -3.23
CA LYS A 66 5.71 13.20 -1.89
C LYS A 66 5.38 14.33 -0.92
N PHE A 67 4.82 13.95 0.22
CA PHE A 67 4.57 14.87 1.33
C PHE A 67 5.58 14.61 2.45
N SER A 68 6.16 15.68 3.00
CA SER A 68 7.11 15.59 4.12
C SER A 68 6.41 15.61 5.49
N LYS A 69 5.17 16.06 5.54
CA LYS A 69 4.33 16.20 6.73
C LYS A 69 2.89 15.83 6.38
N MET A 70 2.09 15.46 7.40
CA MET A 70 0.64 15.32 7.26
C MET A 70 0.02 16.72 7.16
N THR A 71 -0.12 17.24 5.94
CA THR A 71 -0.73 18.54 5.63
C THR A 71 -2.16 18.37 5.10
N GLU A 72 -2.93 19.45 4.98
CA GLU A 72 -4.23 19.41 4.29
C GLU A 72 -4.10 18.91 2.84
N GLU A 73 -3.02 19.29 2.15
CA GLU A 73 -2.70 18.80 0.80
C GLU A 73 -2.46 17.28 0.75
N TRP A 74 -2.09 16.65 1.87
CA TRP A 74 -1.98 15.20 1.98
C TRP A 74 -3.35 14.52 2.17
N LEU A 75 -4.30 15.23 2.78
CA LEU A 75 -5.65 14.72 3.04
C LEU A 75 -6.59 14.86 1.82
N GLN A 76 -6.26 15.76 0.89
CA GLN A 76 -6.98 16.03 -0.36
C GLN A 76 -6.50 15.13 -1.51
#